data_AF-A0A1F4D2F3-F1
#
_entry.id   AF-A0A1F4D2F3-F1
#
_cell.length_a   1.000
_cell.length_b   1.000
_cell.length_c   1.000
_cell.angle_alpha   90.00
_cell.angle_beta   90.00
_cell.angle_gamma   90.00
#
_symmetry.space_group_name_H-M   'P 1'
#
loop_
_entity.id
_entity.type
_entity.pdbx_description
1 polymer ?
#
loop_
_entity_poly.entity_id
_entity_poly.type
_entity_poly.pdbx_seq_one_letter_code
_entity_poly.pdbx_strand_id
1 'polypeptide(L)'
;MALITEQDRNYMKAFPARKKTEIIRQIMSRSPAEESNLEGNTTCDKTILKLRARGLELIDLQALEMETAVTTVWYGKNTSILGQVRSEVAALLLWEYKPDDEDVTTVRVWHF
;
A
#
# COMPACT_ATOMS: atom_id res chain seq x y z
N MET A 1 -12.06 8.08 12.51
CA MET A 1 -10.61 8.20 12.26
C MET A 1 -10.43 8.09 10.76
N ALA A 2 -9.70 9.01 10.10
CA ALA A 2 -9.56 8.94 8.65
C ALA A 2 -8.64 7.76 8.26
N LEU A 3 -9.04 7.00 7.24
CA LEU A 3 -8.29 5.83 6.74
C LEU A 3 -6.84 6.20 6.40
N ILE A 4 -6.66 7.32 5.69
CA ILE A 4 -5.38 7.95 5.38
C ILE A 4 -5.21 9.20 6.24
N THR A 5 -4.17 9.20 7.08
CA THR A 5 -3.85 10.25 8.04
C THR A 5 -3.09 11.41 7.38
N GLU A 6 -2.97 12.54 8.09
CA GLU A 6 -2.16 13.66 7.62
C GLU A 6 -0.66 13.31 7.54
N GLN A 7 -0.18 12.44 8.43
CA GLN A 7 1.19 11.94 8.38
C GLN A 7 1.45 11.15 7.08
N ASP A 8 0.53 10.28 6.67
CA ASP A 8 0.66 9.54 5.40
C ASP A 8 0.69 10.50 4.21
N ARG A 9 -0.17 11.53 4.21
CA ARG A 9 -0.20 12.54 3.16
C ARG A 9 1.10 13.34 3.09
N ASN A 10 1.65 13.73 4.23
CA ASN A 10 2.90 14.47 4.31
C ASN A 10 4.08 13.65 3.83
N TYR A 11 4.15 12.37 4.22
CA TYR A 11 5.17 11.47 3.72
C TYR A 11 5.04 11.28 2.21
N MET A 12 3.85 10.98 1.71
CA MET A 12 3.59 10.79 0.28
C MET A 12 4.01 12.00 -0.56
N LYS A 13 3.74 13.23 -0.07
CA LYS A 13 4.18 14.49 -0.72
C LYS A 13 5.70 14.66 -0.71
N ALA A 14 6.37 14.26 0.37
CA ALA A 14 7.81 14.38 0.54
C ALA A 14 8.60 13.24 -0.15
N PHE A 15 7.93 12.15 -0.51
CA PHE A 15 8.58 10.96 -1.04
C PHE A 15 9.24 11.24 -2.41
N PRO A 16 10.49 10.81 -2.64
CA PRO A 16 11.20 11.14 -3.87
C PRO A 16 10.49 10.61 -5.13
N ALA A 17 10.10 11.52 -6.04
CA ALA A 17 9.37 11.18 -7.26
C ALA A 17 10.08 10.12 -8.11
N ARG A 18 11.41 10.22 -8.26
CA ARG A 18 12.21 9.23 -9.01
C ARG A 18 12.07 7.82 -8.42
N LYS A 19 12.13 7.68 -7.09
CA LYS A 19 12.03 6.38 -6.42
C LYS A 19 10.59 5.85 -6.48
N LYS A 20 9.58 6.72 -6.37
CA LYS A 20 8.18 6.35 -6.58
C LYS A 20 7.96 5.71 -7.95
N THR A 21 8.43 6.37 -9.02
CA THR A 21 8.32 5.84 -10.39
C THR A 21 9.03 4.50 -10.55
N GLU A 22 10.20 4.34 -9.93
CA GLU A 22 10.94 3.06 -9.94
C GLU A 22 10.13 1.93 -9.29
N ILE A 23 9.57 2.15 -8.10
CA ILE A 23 8.78 1.16 -7.37
C ILE A 23 7.52 0.80 -8.16
N ILE A 24 6.78 1.79 -8.66
CA ILE A 24 5.58 1.56 -9.48
C ILE A 24 5.95 0.72 -10.72
N ARG A 25 7.05 1.04 -11.41
CA ARG A 25 7.51 0.24 -12.55
C ARG A 25 7.83 -1.20 -12.16
N GLN A 26 8.43 -1.43 -11.00
CA GLN A 26 8.72 -2.78 -10.50
C GLN A 26 7.43 -3.57 -10.20
N ILE A 27 6.45 -2.94 -9.54
CA ILE A 27 5.11 -3.51 -9.31
C ILE A 27 4.45 -3.91 -10.62
N MET A 28 4.49 -3.04 -11.64
CA MET A 28 3.86 -3.28 -12.94
C MET A 28 4.56 -4.33 -13.81
N SER A 29 5.83 -4.65 -13.51
CA SER A 29 6.65 -5.54 -14.35
C SER A 29 6.92 -6.92 -13.74
N ARG A 30 6.47 -7.16 -12.51
CA ARG A 30 6.74 -8.40 -11.78
C ARG A 30 5.45 -8.92 -11.13
N SER A 31 5.29 -10.24 -11.09
CA SER A 31 4.26 -10.85 -10.25
C SER A 31 4.55 -10.57 -8.76
N PRO A 32 3.51 -10.38 -7.93
CA PRO A 32 3.69 -10.26 -6.50
C PRO A 32 4.24 -11.57 -5.91
N ALA A 33 5.00 -11.46 -4.83
CA ALA A 33 5.43 -12.60 -4.04
C ALA A 33 4.27 -13.18 -3.22
N GLU A 34 3.34 -12.33 -2.79
CA GLU A 34 2.16 -12.71 -2.02
C GLU A 34 0.94 -11.93 -2.52
N GLU A 35 -0.22 -12.60 -2.55
CA GLU A 35 -1.52 -12.00 -2.86
C GLU A 35 -2.56 -12.50 -1.86
N SER A 36 -3.46 -11.63 -1.43
CA SER A 36 -4.54 -11.98 -0.51
C SER A 36 -5.78 -11.14 -0.78
N ASN A 37 -6.93 -11.80 -0.85
CA ASN A 37 -8.24 -11.16 -0.96
C ASN A 37 -8.96 -11.30 0.38
N LEU A 38 -9.36 -10.18 0.96
CA LEU A 38 -9.96 -10.11 2.28
C LEU A 38 -11.36 -9.52 2.14
N GLU A 39 -12.37 -10.31 2.47
CA GLU A 39 -13.78 -9.89 2.47
C GLU A 39 -14.16 -9.29 3.83
N GLY A 40 -14.94 -8.23 3.77
CA GLY A 40 -15.59 -7.62 4.93
C GLY A 40 -15.26 -6.14 5.10
N ASN A 41 -16.23 -5.40 5.61
CA ASN A 41 -16.26 -3.93 5.61
C ASN A 41 -15.21 -3.25 6.51
N THR A 42 -14.41 -4.02 7.25
CA THR A 42 -13.31 -3.51 8.11
C THR A 42 -11.93 -3.99 7.66
N THR A 43 -11.85 -4.75 6.58
CA THR A 43 -10.59 -5.35 6.10
C THR A 43 -9.61 -4.31 5.61
N CYS A 44 -10.09 -3.24 4.97
CA CYS A 44 -9.27 -2.14 4.47
C CYS A 44 -8.53 -1.43 5.63
N ASP A 45 -9.28 -0.95 6.63
CA ASP A 45 -8.76 -0.29 7.82
C ASP A 45 -7.72 -1.15 8.55
N LYS A 46 -8.06 -2.42 8.81
CA LYS A 46 -7.18 -3.38 9.47
C LYS A 46 -5.89 -3.61 8.68
N THR A 47 -5.99 -3.68 7.36
CA THR A 47 -4.84 -3.88 6.49
C THR A 47 -3.91 -2.68 6.50
N ILE A 48 -4.45 -1.47 6.41
CA ILE A 48 -3.66 -0.24 6.49
C ILE A 48 -2.92 -0.14 7.84
N LEU A 49 -3.59 -0.49 8.95
CA LEU A 49 -2.94 -0.56 10.26
C LEU A 49 -1.79 -1.58 10.29
N LYS A 50 -1.96 -2.75 9.66
CA LYS A 50 -0.89 -3.76 9.55
C LYS A 50 0.29 -3.27 8.71
N LEU A 51 0.05 -2.56 7.61
CA LEU A 51 1.12 -2.00 6.77
C LEU A 51 1.95 -0.98 7.54
N ARG A 52 1.29 -0.06 8.27
CA ARG A 52 1.97 0.89 9.16
C ARG A 52 2.75 0.19 10.27
N ALA A 53 2.17 -0.82 10.92
CA ALA A 53 2.83 -1.58 11.98
C ALA A 53 4.07 -2.35 11.48
N ARG A 54 4.12 -2.68 10.18
CA ARG A 54 5.28 -3.27 9.51
C ARG A 54 6.32 -2.23 9.04
N GLY A 55 6.08 -0.94 9.31
CA GLY A 55 6.97 0.15 8.92
C GLY A 55 6.89 0.53 7.44
N LEU A 56 5.80 0.19 6.75
CA LEU A 56 5.56 0.68 5.40
C LEU A 56 4.83 2.02 5.45
N GLU A 57 5.21 2.91 4.54
CA GLU A 57 4.71 4.28 4.45
C GLU A 57 4.03 4.48 3.08
N LEU A 58 2.98 5.31 3.05
CA LEU A 58 2.18 5.56 1.84
C LEU A 58 2.99 6.39 0.83
N ILE A 59 3.12 5.90 -0.40
CA ILE A 59 3.84 6.59 -1.49
C ILE A 59 2.96 6.94 -2.69
N ASP A 60 1.79 6.29 -2.80
CA ASP A 60 0.79 6.63 -3.81
C ASP A 60 -0.62 6.33 -3.31
N LEU A 61 -1.57 7.17 -3.70
CA LEU A 61 -2.99 7.03 -3.44
C LEU A 61 -3.73 7.47 -4.70
N GLN A 62 -4.55 6.58 -5.25
CA GLN A 62 -5.41 6.85 -6.39
C GLN A 62 -6.85 6.50 -6.00
N ALA A 63 -7.72 7.51 -6.02
CA ALA A 63 -9.16 7.29 -5.97
C ALA A 63 -9.64 7.08 -7.41
N LEU A 64 -10.37 5.99 -7.66
CA LEU A 64 -10.95 5.74 -8.98
C LEU A 64 -12.24 6.56 -9.14
N GLU A 65 -12.52 7.03 -10.36
CA GLU A 65 -13.51 8.09 -10.69
C GLU A 65 -14.95 7.83 -10.22
N MET A 66 -15.27 6.61 -9.77
CA MET A 66 -16.61 6.25 -9.27
C MET A 66 -16.72 6.23 -7.75
N GLU A 67 -15.68 6.60 -7.00
CA GLU A 67 -15.60 6.51 -5.52
C GLU A 67 -15.81 5.10 -4.92
N THR A 68 -16.05 4.09 -5.76
CA THR A 68 -16.26 2.69 -5.36
C THR A 68 -14.96 1.94 -5.17
N ALA A 69 -13.81 2.52 -5.54
CA ALA A 69 -12.55 1.85 -5.37
C ALA A 69 -11.39 2.81 -5.11
N VAL A 70 -10.47 2.37 -4.24
CA VAL A 70 -9.27 3.11 -3.86
C VAL A 70 -8.08 2.19 -4.00
N THR A 71 -7.03 2.68 -4.64
CA THR A 71 -5.73 2.00 -4.72
C THR A 71 -4.69 2.78 -3.94
N THR A 72 -3.89 2.08 -3.14
CA THR A 72 -2.74 2.66 -2.44
C THR A 72 -1.48 1.83 -2.67
N VAL A 73 -0.35 2.52 -2.76
CA VAL A 73 0.97 1.90 -2.80
C VAL A 73 1.73 2.29 -1.54
N TRP A 74 2.23 1.29 -0.85
CA TRP A 74 2.99 1.40 0.38
C TRP A 74 4.39 0.87 0.17
N TYR A 75 5.37 1.48 0.81
CA TYR A 75 6.76 1.11 0.64
C TYR A 75 7.51 1.21 1.97
N GLY A 76 8.40 0.25 2.20
CA GLY A 76 9.26 0.21 3.38
C GLY A 76 10.62 -0.38 3.04
N LYS A 77 11.61 -0.01 3.84
CA LYS A 77 12.95 -0.59 3.79
C LYS A 77 13.21 -1.33 5.08
N ASN A 78 13.66 -2.57 4.99
CA ASN A 78 14.20 -3.27 6.14
C ASN A 78 15.70 -2.95 6.21
N THR A 79 16.08 -2.09 7.16
CA THR A 79 17.47 -1.75 7.42
C THR A 79 18.04 -2.63 8.51
N SER A 80 19.28 -3.09 8.33
CA SER A 80 20.04 -3.70 9.41
C SER A 80 20.30 -2.67 10.52
N ILE A 81 20.67 -3.16 11.70
CA ILE A 81 21.08 -2.33 12.86
C ILE A 81 22.24 -1.38 12.50
N LEU A 82 23.02 -1.69 11.45
CA LEU A 82 24.12 -0.87 10.94
C LEU A 82 23.70 0.06 9.79
N GLY A 83 22.40 0.23 9.53
CA GLY A 83 21.87 1.15 8.50
C GLY A 83 21.94 0.62 7.06
N GLN A 84 22.39 -0.62 6.85
CA GLN A 84 22.40 -1.22 5.51
C GLN A 84 21.00 -1.73 5.15
N VAL A 85 20.48 -1.30 3.99
CA VAL A 85 19.21 -1.84 3.47
C VAL A 85 19.40 -3.31 3.14
N ARG A 86 18.67 -4.19 3.83
CA ARG A 86 18.69 -5.65 3.62
C ARG A 86 17.64 -6.11 2.64
N SER A 87 16.48 -5.45 2.62
CA SER A 87 15.43 -5.70 1.64
C SER A 87 14.51 -4.48 1.52
N GLU A 88 13.95 -4.30 0.34
CA GLU A 88 12.89 -3.33 0.11
C GLU A 88 11.57 -4.07 -0.09
N VAL A 89 10.48 -3.54 0.48
CA VAL A 89 9.16 -4.15 0.39
C VAL A 89 8.20 -3.11 -0.16
N ALA A 90 7.39 -3.50 -1.14
CA ALA A 90 6.25 -2.72 -1.59
C ALA A 90 4.96 -3.52 -1.42
N ALA A 91 3.88 -2.81 -1.09
CA ALA A 91 2.55 -3.39 -1.04
C ALA A 91 1.57 -2.53 -1.83
N LEU A 92 0.79 -3.16 -2.70
CA LEU A 92 -0.38 -2.57 -3.35
C LEU A 92 -1.61 -3.02 -2.57
N LEU A 93 -2.44 -2.07 -2.17
CA LEU A 93 -3.75 -2.34 -1.60
C LEU A 93 -4.81 -1.75 -2.53
N LEU A 94 -5.73 -2.59 -2.98
CA LEU A 94 -6.95 -2.21 -3.69
C LEU A 94 -8.13 -2.49 -2.77
N TRP A 95 -8.91 -1.46 -2.46
CA TRP A 95 -10.18 -1.60 -1.76
C TRP A 95 -11.30 -1.30 -2.73
N GLU A 96 -12.30 -2.17 -2.77
CA GLU A 96 -13.47 -2.07 -3.62
C GLU A 96 -14.72 -2.13 -2.73
N TYR A 97 -15.48 -1.03 -2.73
CA TYR A 97 -16.79 -0.93 -2.12
C TYR A 97 -17.81 -1.69 -2.96
N LYS A 98 -18.57 -2.57 -2.31
CA LYS A 98 -19.68 -3.28 -2.95
C LYS A 98 -20.99 -2.97 -2.21
N PRO A 99 -21.95 -2.26 -2.82
CA PRO A 99 -23.17 -1.85 -2.12
C PRO A 99 -24.08 -3.02 -1.73
N ASP A 100 -24.04 -4.12 -2.49
CA ASP A 100 -24.91 -5.29 -2.31
C ASP A 100 -24.17 -6.53 -1.76
N ASP A 101 -22.90 -6.38 -1.34
CA ASP A 101 -22.01 -7.48 -0.94
C ASP A 101 -20.98 -6.98 0.11
N GLU A 102 -20.11 -7.86 0.61
CA GLU A 102 -18.98 -7.44 1.44
C GLU A 102 -17.92 -6.72 0.62
N ASP A 103 -17.39 -5.62 1.18
CA ASP A 103 -16.23 -4.93 0.60
C ASP A 103 -15.06 -5.90 0.43
N VAL A 104 -14.29 -5.74 -0.64
CA VAL A 104 -13.11 -6.55 -0.91
C VAL A 104 -11.86 -5.69 -0.75
N THR A 105 -10.93 -6.15 0.08
CA THR A 105 -9.57 -5.61 0.14
C THR A 105 -8.60 -6.62 -0.45
N THR A 106 -8.04 -6.30 -1.60
CA THR A 106 -6.94 -7.05 -2.23
C THR A 106 -5.61 -6.45 -1.81
N VAL A 107 -4.68 -7.29 -1.35
CA VAL A 107 -3.32 -6.90 -1.00
C VAL A 107 -2.34 -7.73 -1.80
N ARG A 108 -1.38 -7.06 -2.45
CA ARG A 108 -0.27 -7.68 -3.17
C ARG A 108 1.05 -7.17 -2.61
N VAL A 109 2.03 -8.04 -2.42
CA VAL A 109 3.33 -7.71 -1.82
C VAL A 109 4.47 -8.10 -2.74
N TRP A 110 5.48 -7.23 -2.86
CA TRP A 110 6.72 -7.47 -3.58
C TRP A 110 7.92 -7.29 -2.65
N HIS A 111 8.96 -8.09 -2.91
CA HIS A 111 10.27 -7.96 -2.31
C HIS A 111 11.29 -7.62 -3.41
N PHE A 112 12.14 -6.62 -3.16
CA PHE A 112 13.20 -6.19 -4.08
C PHE A 112 14.58 -6.36 -3.45
#